data_AF-A0A7W1BBI1-F1
#
_entry.id   AF-A0A7W1BBI1-F1
#
_cell.length_a   1.000
_cell.length_b   1.000
_cell.length_c   1.000
_cell.angle_alpha   90.00
_cell.angle_beta   90.00
_cell.angle_gamma   90.00
#
_symmetry.space_group_name_H-M   'P 1'
#
loop_
_entity.id
_entity.type
_entity.pdbx_description
1 polymer ?
#
loop_
_entity_poly.entity_id
_entity_poly.type
_entity_poly.pdbx_seq_one_letter_code
_entity_poly.pdbx_strand_id
1 'polypeptide(L)'
;MRGLVEETLIQHWDGREWTIVPSPNVNGNGMLHAVEAIAADDVWAVGSYEMGSLKDQGLIVHWDGSTWSVVSSPATAENTRLYAVDSTSPEDVWVVGTAKKKVVIEHWDGIRWTLVPSPSVGEHNSLHSVVAISPDEAWAVGHYHVDGSTYRTLVERWDGSEWTVVPSPNSSDTATGLLFWAASVSVDDIWAVGWSYDSEGVARTLIERWDGEAWTLVPSPNEGTLGNFLYGVAAHANGQVWAVGYSERAGAAPRALMQQWDGAAWTLERPPTGPRPSALFGVTAGLDGFWAVGHKSDARMGSLAHPLVQRLCPP
;
A
#
# COMPACT_ATOMS: atom_id res chain seq x y z
N MET A 1 23.08 20.23 -19.18
CA MET A 1 22.41 18.92 -19.06
C MET A 1 20.98 19.20 -18.65
N ARG A 2 19.99 18.96 -19.53
CA ARG A 2 18.58 18.92 -19.10
C ARG A 2 18.44 17.62 -18.30
N GLY A 3 18.15 17.73 -17.00
CA GLY A 3 17.78 16.57 -16.19
C GLY A 3 16.56 15.93 -16.81
N LEU A 4 16.49 14.60 -16.79
CA LEU A 4 15.29 13.87 -17.16
C LEU A 4 14.20 14.29 -16.18
N VAL A 5 13.05 14.72 -16.70
CA VAL A 5 11.84 14.92 -15.89
C VAL A 5 11.17 13.54 -15.80
N GLU A 6 10.91 13.06 -14.60
CA GLU A 6 10.16 11.83 -14.38
C GLU A 6 8.66 12.13 -14.52
N GLU A 7 8.07 11.67 -15.62
CA GLU A 7 6.63 11.78 -15.86
C GLU A 7 5.90 10.60 -15.21
N THR A 8 4.64 10.82 -14.82
CA THR A 8 3.78 9.71 -14.34
C THR A 8 3.56 8.73 -15.47
N LEU A 9 3.71 7.43 -15.19
CA LEU A 9 3.43 6.37 -16.16
C LEU A 9 2.10 5.69 -15.81
N ILE A 10 1.18 5.69 -16.77
CA ILE A 10 -0.07 4.92 -16.69
C ILE A 10 -0.09 3.93 -17.85
N GLN A 11 -0.38 2.67 -17.56
CA GLN A 11 -0.53 1.61 -18.55
C GLN A 11 -1.88 0.93 -18.39
N HIS A 12 -2.47 0.52 -19.51
CA HIS A 12 -3.74 -0.20 -19.56
C HIS A 12 -3.55 -1.55 -20.26
N TRP A 13 -4.18 -2.60 -19.72
CA TRP A 13 -4.17 -3.95 -20.26
C TRP A 13 -5.49 -4.25 -20.98
N ASP A 14 -5.43 -4.58 -22.26
CA ASP A 14 -6.63 -4.87 -23.08
C ASP A 14 -7.04 -6.35 -23.09
N GLY A 15 -6.39 -7.18 -22.28
CA GLY A 15 -6.52 -8.64 -22.32
C GLY A 15 -5.39 -9.35 -23.07
N ARG A 16 -4.54 -8.61 -23.81
CA ARG A 16 -3.46 -9.16 -24.65
C ARG A 16 -2.13 -8.45 -24.47
N GLU A 17 -2.14 -7.12 -24.38
CA GLU A 17 -0.92 -6.33 -24.22
C GLU A 17 -1.13 -5.10 -23.33
N TRP A 18 -0.01 -4.64 -22.73
CA TRP A 18 0.03 -3.40 -21.97
C TRP A 18 0.34 -2.24 -22.92
N THR A 19 -0.53 -1.24 -22.94
CA THR A 19 -0.32 0.00 -23.71
C THR A 19 -0.16 1.18 -22.77
N ILE A 20 0.75 2.10 -23.09
CA ILE A 20 0.90 3.37 -22.37
C ILE A 20 -0.31 4.26 -22.70
N VAL A 21 -0.98 4.76 -21.67
CA VAL A 21 -2.07 5.72 -21.78
C VAL A 21 -1.52 7.11 -21.43
N PRO A 22 -1.84 8.17 -22.19
CA PRO A 22 -1.41 9.52 -21.83
C PRO A 22 -1.85 9.90 -20.41
N SER A 23 -0.88 10.26 -19.59
CA SER A 23 -1.08 10.80 -18.25
C SER A 23 -0.98 12.33 -18.28
N PRO A 24 -1.66 13.04 -17.38
CA PRO A 24 -1.55 14.48 -17.31
C PRO A 24 -0.15 14.85 -16.78
N ASN A 25 0.58 15.62 -17.57
CA ASN A 25 1.89 16.13 -17.16
C ASN A 25 1.73 17.21 -16.09
N VAL A 26 2.22 16.92 -14.90
CA VAL A 26 2.40 17.89 -13.82
C VAL A 26 3.71 18.66 -14.04
N ASN A 27 3.78 19.91 -13.54
CA ASN A 27 4.99 20.72 -13.64
C ASN A 27 6.08 20.26 -12.65
N GLY A 28 6.64 19.08 -12.89
CA GLY A 28 7.74 18.49 -12.12
C GLY A 28 7.74 16.97 -12.15
N ASN A 29 8.57 16.33 -11.31
CA ASN A 29 8.66 14.88 -11.21
C ASN A 29 7.41 14.33 -10.51
N GLY A 30 6.61 13.53 -11.20
CA GLY A 30 5.37 12.97 -10.67
C GLY A 30 5.49 11.48 -10.41
N MET A 31 5.01 11.03 -9.25
CA MET A 31 4.92 9.61 -8.88
C MET A 31 3.49 9.27 -8.47
N LEU A 32 2.97 8.16 -8.97
CA LEU A 32 1.70 7.57 -8.53
C LEU A 32 2.01 6.39 -7.60
N HIS A 33 1.32 6.35 -6.45
CA HIS A 33 1.54 5.37 -5.39
C HIS A 33 0.43 4.30 -5.35
N ALA A 34 -0.80 4.68 -5.68
CA ALA A 34 -1.95 3.78 -5.71
C ALA A 34 -2.92 4.15 -6.83
N VAL A 35 -3.73 3.16 -7.23
CA VAL A 35 -4.82 3.30 -8.18
C VAL A 35 -6.01 2.50 -7.67
N GLU A 36 -7.21 3.05 -7.81
CA GLU A 36 -8.48 2.42 -7.47
C GLU A 36 -9.43 2.54 -8.65
N ALA A 37 -9.99 1.41 -9.08
CA ALA A 37 -10.87 1.33 -10.24
C ALA A 37 -12.30 1.00 -9.80
N ILE A 38 -13.15 2.02 -9.74
CA ILE A 38 -14.56 1.91 -9.34
C ILE A 38 -15.39 1.37 -10.51
N ALA A 39 -15.10 1.86 -11.72
CA ALA A 39 -15.68 1.40 -12.98
C ALA A 39 -14.68 1.57 -14.12
N ALA A 40 -15.01 1.06 -15.31
CA ALA A 40 -14.17 1.21 -16.51
C ALA A 40 -13.96 2.68 -16.92
N ASP A 41 -14.87 3.55 -16.49
CA ASP A 41 -14.93 4.98 -16.73
C ASP A 41 -14.81 5.82 -15.45
N ASP A 42 -14.42 5.20 -14.34
CA ASP A 42 -14.21 5.87 -13.06
C ASP A 42 -13.04 5.22 -12.34
N VAL A 43 -11.84 5.79 -12.53
CA VAL A 43 -10.60 5.31 -11.92
C VAL A 43 -9.85 6.48 -11.30
N TRP A 44 -9.44 6.32 -10.05
CA TRP A 44 -8.65 7.30 -9.31
C TRP A 44 -7.21 6.80 -9.17
N ALA A 45 -6.23 7.67 -9.34
CA ALA A 45 -4.86 7.39 -8.93
C ALA A 45 -4.30 8.55 -8.12
N VAL A 46 -3.53 8.20 -7.09
CA VAL A 46 -3.01 9.17 -6.13
C VAL A 46 -1.50 9.03 -5.97
N GLY A 47 -0.86 10.11 -5.57
CA GLY A 47 0.57 10.13 -5.37
C GLY A 47 1.11 11.49 -4.96
N SER A 48 2.24 11.86 -5.55
CA SER A 48 2.84 13.16 -5.30
C SER A 48 3.61 13.70 -6.51
N TYR A 49 3.86 15.00 -6.53
CA TYR A 49 4.73 15.62 -7.52
C TYR A 49 5.61 16.71 -6.92
N GLU A 50 6.81 16.85 -7.46
CA GLU A 50 7.75 17.91 -7.06
C GLU A 50 7.39 19.24 -7.74
N MET A 51 7.41 20.36 -7.00
CA MET A 51 7.20 21.68 -7.58
C MET A 51 8.38 22.61 -7.25
N GLY A 52 9.38 22.66 -8.14
CA GLY A 52 10.57 23.51 -7.99
C GLY A 52 11.43 23.12 -6.79
N SER A 53 11.95 24.09 -6.03
CA SER A 53 12.76 23.84 -4.82
C SER A 53 11.96 23.46 -3.57
N LEU A 54 10.65 23.22 -3.70
CA LEU A 54 9.75 22.87 -2.61
C LEU A 54 9.22 21.42 -2.79
N LYS A 55 9.68 20.56 -1.87
CA LYS A 55 8.89 19.67 -1.01
C LYS A 55 7.52 19.26 -1.56
N ASP A 56 7.47 18.05 -2.12
CA ASP A 56 6.35 17.30 -2.70
C ASP A 56 4.94 17.79 -2.37
N GLN A 57 4.08 17.84 -3.38
CA GLN A 57 2.65 18.14 -3.28
C GLN A 57 1.83 16.89 -3.58
N GLY A 58 0.64 16.79 -2.96
CA GLY A 58 -0.30 15.69 -3.24
C GLY A 58 -0.79 15.72 -4.68
N LEU A 59 -0.83 14.55 -5.31
CA LEU A 59 -1.36 14.37 -6.67
C LEU A 59 -2.60 13.49 -6.61
N ILE A 60 -3.69 13.97 -7.21
CA ILE A 60 -4.88 13.17 -7.49
C ILE A 60 -5.16 13.30 -8.99
N VAL A 61 -5.30 12.17 -9.67
CA VAL A 61 -5.72 12.11 -11.08
C VAL A 61 -6.93 11.20 -11.22
N HIS A 62 -7.83 11.55 -12.13
CA HIS A 62 -9.09 10.85 -12.37
C HIS A 62 -9.25 10.51 -13.84
N TRP A 63 -9.72 9.30 -14.11
CA TRP A 63 -10.09 8.79 -15.42
C TRP A 63 -11.60 8.81 -15.58
N ASP A 64 -12.07 9.47 -16.63
CA ASP A 64 -13.49 9.64 -16.94
C ASP A 64 -14.03 8.65 -18.01
N GLY A 65 -13.28 7.59 -18.31
CA GLY A 65 -13.56 6.69 -19.43
C GLY A 65 -12.88 7.05 -20.73
N SER A 66 -12.28 8.24 -20.82
CA SER A 66 -11.64 8.72 -22.04
C SER A 66 -10.28 9.38 -21.82
N THR A 67 -10.11 10.15 -20.75
CA THR A 67 -8.88 10.89 -20.46
C THR A 67 -8.58 10.94 -18.97
N TRP A 68 -7.30 10.93 -18.63
CA TRP A 68 -6.83 11.23 -17.28
C TRP A 68 -6.71 12.73 -17.09
N SER A 69 -7.27 13.25 -15.99
CA SER A 69 -7.21 14.67 -15.63
C SER A 69 -6.74 14.85 -14.19
N VAL A 70 -6.00 15.94 -13.92
CA VAL A 70 -5.60 16.29 -12.54
C VAL A 70 -6.80 16.87 -11.81
N VAL A 71 -7.10 16.33 -10.63
CA VAL A 71 -8.13 16.84 -9.73
C VAL A 71 -7.44 17.55 -8.55
N SER A 72 -8.04 18.65 -8.10
CA SER A 72 -7.45 19.46 -7.02
C SER A 72 -7.57 18.73 -5.68
N SER A 73 -6.43 18.50 -5.01
CA SER A 73 -6.40 18.07 -3.61
C SER A 73 -6.57 19.28 -2.67
N PRO A 74 -7.46 19.21 -1.65
CA PRO A 74 -7.51 20.20 -0.57
C PRO A 74 -6.24 20.22 0.32
N ALA A 75 -5.41 19.17 0.32
CA ALA A 75 -4.15 19.12 1.08
C ALA A 75 -3.02 19.93 0.42
N THR A 76 -3.09 21.25 0.60
CA THR A 76 -2.15 22.21 -0.02
C THR A 76 -0.83 22.43 0.76
N ALA A 77 -0.62 21.66 1.82
CA ALA A 77 0.59 21.77 2.63
C ALA A 77 1.82 21.21 1.88
N GLU A 78 2.97 21.87 2.00
CA GLU A 78 4.24 21.31 1.50
C GLU A 78 4.58 19.95 2.15
N ASN A 79 5.36 19.10 1.45
CA ASN A 79 5.65 17.71 1.87
C ASN A 79 4.37 16.89 2.04
N THR A 80 3.45 16.99 1.08
CA THR A 80 2.28 16.13 1.00
C THR A 80 2.54 14.99 0.05
N ARG A 81 2.28 13.77 0.52
CA ARG A 81 2.29 12.54 -0.27
C ARG A 81 1.05 11.74 0.05
N LEU A 82 0.32 11.33 -0.99
CA LEU A 82 -0.88 10.52 -0.90
C LEU A 82 -0.52 9.09 -1.28
N TYR A 83 -0.68 8.13 -0.36
CA TYR A 83 -0.13 6.79 -0.49
C TYR A 83 -1.15 5.76 -0.96
N ALA A 84 -2.41 5.90 -0.56
CA ALA A 84 -3.45 4.96 -0.90
C ALA A 84 -4.78 5.65 -1.19
N VAL A 85 -5.58 4.97 -2.01
CA VAL A 85 -6.95 5.32 -2.36
C VAL A 85 -7.78 4.05 -2.33
N ASP A 86 -8.99 4.13 -1.79
CA ASP A 86 -9.98 3.04 -1.82
C ASP A 86 -11.40 3.62 -1.84
N SER A 87 -12.39 2.83 -2.27
CA SER A 87 -13.75 3.31 -2.48
C SER A 87 -14.82 2.28 -2.12
N THR A 88 -16.00 2.76 -1.71
CA THR A 88 -17.21 1.93 -1.65
C THR A 88 -18.18 2.22 -2.79
N SER A 89 -18.05 3.41 -3.40
CA SER A 89 -18.86 3.87 -4.52
C SER A 89 -18.19 5.07 -5.22
N PRO A 90 -18.69 5.49 -6.40
CA PRO A 90 -18.26 6.75 -7.05
C PRO A 90 -18.43 8.01 -6.19
N GLU A 91 -19.24 7.93 -5.13
CA GLU A 91 -19.57 9.05 -4.23
C GLU A 91 -18.92 8.91 -2.84
N ASP A 92 -18.10 7.86 -2.65
CA ASP A 92 -17.43 7.57 -1.37
C ASP A 92 -16.04 7.00 -1.65
N VAL A 93 -15.07 7.90 -1.79
CA VAL A 93 -13.66 7.57 -2.05
C VAL A 93 -12.79 8.21 -0.97
N TRP A 94 -11.90 7.40 -0.39
CA TRP A 94 -10.99 7.82 0.65
C TRP A 94 -9.55 7.82 0.15
N VAL A 95 -8.79 8.83 0.54
CA VAL A 95 -7.36 8.93 0.26
C VAL A 95 -6.62 9.22 1.55
N VAL A 96 -5.50 8.53 1.77
CA VAL A 96 -4.67 8.70 2.96
C VAL A 96 -3.20 8.93 2.62
N GLY A 97 -2.49 9.60 3.53
CA GLY A 97 -1.06 9.85 3.35
C GLY A 97 -0.40 10.58 4.51
N THR A 98 0.57 11.43 4.15
CA THR A 98 1.23 12.36 5.08
C THR A 98 1.32 13.77 4.50
N ALA A 99 1.13 14.77 5.34
CA ALA A 99 1.36 16.19 5.05
C ALA A 99 2.12 16.84 6.20
N LYS A 100 3.30 17.42 5.94
CA LYS A 100 4.19 18.00 6.98
C LYS A 100 4.38 17.11 8.21
N LYS A 101 4.52 15.79 7.99
CA LYS A 101 4.72 14.78 9.04
C LYS A 101 3.48 14.56 9.94
N LYS A 102 2.29 14.90 9.45
CA LYS A 102 1.01 14.54 10.07
C LYS A 102 0.23 13.67 9.10
N VAL A 103 -0.69 12.89 9.62
CA VAL A 103 -1.70 12.20 8.80
C VAL A 103 -2.44 13.22 7.93
N VAL A 104 -2.76 12.82 6.72
CA VAL A 104 -3.74 13.50 5.88
C VAL A 104 -4.74 12.46 5.41
N ILE A 105 -6.02 12.80 5.55
CA ILE A 105 -7.13 12.00 5.05
C ILE A 105 -8.02 12.94 4.23
N GLU A 106 -8.28 12.56 2.99
CA GLU A 106 -9.17 13.26 2.08
C GLU A 106 -10.34 12.34 1.71
N HIS A 107 -11.53 12.92 1.59
CA HIS A 107 -12.76 12.22 1.24
C HIS A 107 -13.47 12.89 0.07
N TRP A 108 -13.87 12.09 -0.91
CA TRP A 108 -14.69 12.50 -2.04
C TRP A 108 -16.14 12.12 -1.78
N ASP A 109 -17.01 13.12 -1.86
CA ASP A 109 -18.46 12.99 -1.61
C ASP A 109 -19.29 12.89 -2.90
N GLY A 110 -18.67 12.55 -4.04
CA GLY A 110 -19.30 12.60 -5.37
C GLY A 110 -19.23 13.97 -6.04
N ILE A 111 -18.86 15.03 -5.31
CA ILE A 111 -18.84 16.41 -5.81
C ILE A 111 -17.46 17.04 -5.66
N ARG A 112 -16.81 16.85 -4.50
CA ARG A 112 -15.53 17.47 -4.19
C ARG A 112 -14.74 16.69 -3.14
N TRP A 113 -13.43 16.82 -3.22
CA TRP A 113 -12.52 16.38 -2.17
C TRP A 113 -12.58 17.33 -0.97
N THR A 114 -12.64 16.77 0.23
CA THR A 114 -12.55 17.52 1.49
C THR A 114 -11.52 16.89 2.42
N LEU A 115 -10.86 17.70 3.24
CA LEU A 115 -10.00 17.20 4.31
C LEU A 115 -10.88 16.73 5.47
N VAL A 116 -10.67 15.50 5.90
CA VAL A 116 -11.34 14.94 7.08
C VAL A 116 -10.37 14.98 8.27
N PRO A 117 -10.77 15.55 9.42
CA PRO A 117 -9.93 15.55 10.61
C PRO A 117 -9.60 14.12 11.06
N SER A 118 -8.34 13.90 11.44
CA SER A 118 -7.88 12.66 12.02
C SER A 118 -6.81 12.92 13.10
N PRO A 119 -6.75 12.07 14.13
CA PRO A 119 -5.78 12.20 15.21
C PRO A 119 -4.34 11.95 14.72
N SER A 120 -3.40 12.79 15.12
CA SER A 120 -1.96 12.47 15.01
C SER A 120 -1.41 12.17 16.39
N VAL A 121 -0.67 11.06 16.52
CA VAL A 121 -0.05 10.62 17.77
C VAL A 121 1.47 10.71 17.69
N GLY A 122 2.13 10.95 18.83
CA GLY A 122 3.58 11.11 18.88
C GLY A 122 4.10 12.17 17.90
N GLU A 123 5.22 11.87 17.26
CA GLU A 123 5.82 12.66 16.19
C GLU A 123 5.60 11.95 14.84
N HIS A 124 5.62 12.70 13.74
CA HIS A 124 5.69 12.17 12.37
C HIS A 124 4.77 10.98 12.07
N ASN A 125 3.57 11.28 11.56
CA ASN A 125 2.58 10.25 11.25
C ASN A 125 2.47 10.05 9.74
N SER A 126 2.24 8.82 9.31
CA SER A 126 1.99 8.47 7.92
C SER A 126 1.05 7.28 7.84
N LEU A 127 -0.05 7.45 7.13
CA LEU A 127 -0.98 6.37 6.79
C LEU A 127 -0.64 5.89 5.37
N HIS A 128 -0.35 4.61 5.22
CA HIS A 128 0.14 4.01 3.98
C HIS A 128 -0.94 3.29 3.18
N SER A 129 -2.02 2.87 3.85
CA SER A 129 -3.13 2.15 3.23
C SER A 129 -4.45 2.54 3.91
N VAL A 130 -5.51 2.55 3.11
CA VAL A 130 -6.90 2.70 3.55
C VAL A 130 -7.71 1.56 2.96
N VAL A 131 -8.68 1.07 3.73
CA VAL A 131 -9.69 0.09 3.32
C VAL A 131 -11.06 0.66 3.65
N ALA A 132 -11.85 0.96 2.63
CA ALA A 132 -13.22 1.43 2.75
C ALA A 132 -14.18 0.22 2.68
N ILE A 133 -14.96 0.01 3.74
CA ILE A 133 -15.86 -1.16 3.85
C ILE A 133 -17.31 -0.75 3.62
N SER A 134 -17.69 0.42 4.18
CA SER A 134 -18.98 1.07 3.98
C SER A 134 -18.83 2.58 4.25
N PRO A 135 -19.85 3.41 3.96
CA PRO A 135 -19.79 4.84 4.28
C PRO A 135 -19.51 5.16 5.75
N ASP A 136 -19.86 4.23 6.64
CA ASP A 136 -19.69 4.36 8.09
C ASP A 136 -18.56 3.50 8.65
N GLU A 137 -17.75 2.86 7.80
CA GLU A 137 -16.69 1.95 8.23
C GLU A 137 -15.51 1.98 7.25
N ALA A 138 -14.40 2.53 7.71
CA ALA A 138 -13.13 2.48 6.99
C ALA A 138 -11.96 2.35 7.98
N TRP A 139 -10.87 1.76 7.51
CA TRP A 139 -9.67 1.56 8.31
C TRP A 139 -8.47 2.10 7.57
N ALA A 140 -7.57 2.78 8.29
CA ALA A 140 -6.31 3.24 7.75
C ALA A 140 -5.16 2.70 8.60
N VAL A 141 -4.09 2.25 7.94
CA VAL A 141 -2.93 1.68 8.62
C VAL A 141 -1.64 2.37 8.19
N GLY A 142 -0.68 2.43 9.10
CA GLY A 142 0.59 3.07 8.85
C GLY A 142 1.51 3.04 10.06
N HIS A 143 2.17 4.15 10.33
CA HIS A 143 3.06 4.29 11.46
C HIS A 143 3.17 5.72 11.97
N TYR A 144 3.73 5.85 13.18
CA TYR A 144 4.14 7.12 13.77
C TYR A 144 5.50 6.99 14.47
N HIS A 145 6.19 8.10 14.69
CA HIS A 145 7.44 8.15 15.45
C HIS A 145 7.16 8.41 16.94
N VAL A 146 7.87 7.69 17.81
CA VAL A 146 7.83 7.94 19.26
C VAL A 146 8.92 8.94 19.68
N ASP A 147 10.15 8.78 19.19
CA ASP A 147 11.33 9.52 19.65
C ASP A 147 12.39 9.79 18.56
N GLY A 148 11.95 10.10 17.34
CA GLY A 148 12.83 10.34 16.19
C GLY A 148 13.52 9.09 15.62
N SER A 149 13.65 8.01 16.40
CA SER A 149 14.30 6.75 15.98
C SER A 149 13.40 5.52 16.04
N THR A 150 12.39 5.53 16.91
CA THR A 150 11.46 4.42 17.09
C THR A 150 10.16 4.68 16.36
N TYR A 151 9.73 3.72 15.54
CA TYR A 151 8.45 3.75 14.83
C TYR A 151 7.47 2.78 15.47
N ARG A 152 6.21 3.15 15.56
CA ARG A 152 5.13 2.29 16.01
C ARG A 152 4.04 2.23 14.98
N THR A 153 3.34 1.10 14.91
CA THR A 153 2.19 0.95 14.03
C THR A 153 1.10 1.94 14.44
N LEU A 154 0.45 2.52 13.43
CA LEU A 154 -0.71 3.37 13.60
C LEU A 154 -1.88 2.70 12.88
N VAL A 155 -2.98 2.54 13.59
CA VAL A 155 -4.25 2.08 13.02
C VAL A 155 -5.33 3.06 13.42
N GLU A 156 -6.08 3.54 12.44
CA GLU A 156 -7.22 4.43 12.63
C GLU A 156 -8.48 3.82 12.02
N ARG A 157 -9.63 4.08 12.66
CA ARG A 157 -10.95 3.63 12.22
C ARG A 157 -11.89 4.82 12.06
N TRP A 158 -12.60 4.86 10.95
CA TRP A 158 -13.75 5.71 10.70
C TRP A 158 -15.03 5.01 11.13
N ASP A 159 -15.88 5.72 11.87
CA ASP A 159 -17.15 5.21 12.39
C ASP A 159 -18.40 5.84 11.77
N GLY A 160 -18.24 6.52 10.63
CA GLY A 160 -19.29 7.33 10.00
C GLY A 160 -19.29 8.80 10.43
N SER A 161 -18.50 9.17 11.43
CA SER A 161 -18.46 10.53 11.94
C SER A 161 -17.06 11.07 12.23
N GLU A 162 -16.17 10.24 12.78
CA GLU A 162 -14.80 10.64 13.09
C GLU A 162 -13.80 9.49 12.93
N TRP A 163 -12.55 9.86 12.63
CA TRP A 163 -11.43 8.94 12.68
C TRP A 163 -10.90 8.85 14.11
N THR A 164 -10.72 7.63 14.61
CA THR A 164 -10.16 7.38 15.95
C THR A 164 -9.01 6.39 15.89
N VAL A 165 -7.99 6.58 16.73
CA VAL A 165 -6.88 5.62 16.85
C VAL A 165 -7.40 4.37 17.55
N VAL A 166 -7.19 3.22 16.91
CA VAL A 166 -7.48 1.90 17.49
C VAL A 166 -6.16 1.25 17.93
N PRO A 167 -6.08 0.72 19.16
CA PRO A 167 -4.86 0.03 19.61
C PRO A 167 -4.49 -1.15 18.72
N SER A 168 -3.21 -1.20 18.33
CA SER A 168 -2.59 -2.31 17.61
C SER A 168 -1.36 -2.86 18.35
N PRO A 169 -1.01 -4.14 18.13
CA PRO A 169 0.17 -4.76 18.74
C PRO A 169 1.51 -4.09 18.39
N ASN A 170 1.99 -3.23 19.27
CA ASN A 170 3.36 -2.73 19.24
C ASN A 170 4.21 -3.54 20.23
N SER A 171 4.60 -4.76 19.85
CA SER A 171 4.95 -5.84 20.76
C SER A 171 6.31 -5.75 21.50
N SER A 172 7.00 -4.62 21.48
CA SER A 172 7.95 -4.30 22.56
C SER A 172 8.23 -2.80 22.62
N ASP A 173 8.58 -2.30 23.81
CA ASP A 173 8.87 -0.88 24.02
C ASP A 173 10.03 -0.34 23.14
N THR A 174 10.82 -1.24 22.54
CA THR A 174 11.99 -0.92 21.70
C THR A 174 11.86 -1.39 20.24
N ALA A 175 10.85 -2.20 19.89
CA ALA A 175 10.74 -2.71 18.52
C ALA A 175 10.05 -1.68 17.63
N THR A 176 10.76 -1.28 16.59
CA THR A 176 10.22 -0.49 15.50
C THR A 176 9.33 -1.38 14.62
N GLY A 177 8.10 -0.94 14.35
CA GLY A 177 7.13 -1.65 13.51
C GLY A 177 6.38 -0.70 12.59
N LEU A 178 6.12 -1.15 11.36
CA LEU A 178 5.40 -0.40 10.33
C LEU A 178 4.39 -1.30 9.63
N LEU A 179 3.19 -0.78 9.39
CA LEU A 179 2.20 -1.39 8.50
C LEU A 179 2.20 -0.62 7.18
N PHE A 180 2.20 -1.34 6.05
CA PHE A 180 2.27 -0.76 4.70
C PHE A 180 0.97 -0.94 3.92
N TRP A 181 0.26 -2.03 4.14
CA TRP A 181 -0.95 -2.35 3.39
C TRP A 181 -1.97 -3.07 4.26
N ALA A 182 -3.25 -2.86 3.97
CA ALA A 182 -4.36 -3.58 4.56
C ALA A 182 -5.34 -4.10 3.51
N ALA A 183 -6.07 -5.16 3.86
CA ALA A 183 -7.16 -5.70 3.06
C ALA A 183 -8.25 -6.27 3.98
N SER A 184 -9.52 -6.06 3.62
CA SER A 184 -10.66 -6.62 4.35
C SER A 184 -11.18 -7.89 3.68
N VAL A 185 -11.50 -8.90 4.49
CA VAL A 185 -12.43 -9.98 4.14
C VAL A 185 -13.85 -9.55 4.49
N SER A 186 -14.01 -8.88 5.63
CA SER A 186 -15.27 -8.31 6.13
C SER A 186 -14.98 -7.19 7.15
N VAL A 187 -16.03 -6.57 7.72
CA VAL A 187 -15.88 -5.58 8.81
C VAL A 187 -15.18 -6.15 10.06
N ASP A 188 -15.32 -7.45 10.31
CA ASP A 188 -14.75 -8.14 11.48
C ASP A 188 -13.55 -9.01 11.12
N ASP A 189 -13.00 -8.88 9.90
CA ASP A 189 -11.83 -9.64 9.47
C ASP A 189 -11.00 -8.81 8.50
N ILE A 190 -10.02 -8.09 9.05
CA ILE A 190 -9.14 -7.18 8.32
C ILE A 190 -7.70 -7.57 8.60
N TRP A 191 -6.90 -7.63 7.55
CA TRP A 191 -5.49 -8.00 7.62
C TRP A 191 -4.62 -6.80 7.28
N ALA A 192 -3.60 -6.53 8.10
CA ALA A 192 -2.59 -5.54 7.83
C ALA A 192 -1.21 -6.19 7.83
N VAL A 193 -0.35 -5.76 6.89
CA VAL A 193 0.98 -6.33 6.74
C VAL A 193 2.06 -5.26 6.70
N GLY A 194 3.26 -5.64 7.12
CA GLY A 194 4.44 -4.84 7.03
C GLY A 194 5.66 -5.58 7.59
N TRP A 195 6.45 -4.88 8.39
CA TRP A 195 7.61 -5.48 9.04
C TRP A 195 7.95 -4.80 10.36
N SER A 196 8.68 -5.54 11.21
CA SER A 196 9.18 -5.07 12.49
C SER A 196 10.58 -5.60 12.78
N TYR A 197 11.39 -4.89 13.56
CA TYR A 197 12.66 -5.42 14.02
C TYR A 197 12.50 -6.40 15.18
N ASP A 198 13.18 -7.54 15.10
CA ASP A 198 13.34 -8.45 16.23
C ASP A 198 14.40 -7.94 17.23
N SER A 199 14.62 -8.70 18.31
CA SER A 199 15.59 -8.36 19.36
C SER A 199 17.06 -8.32 18.87
N GLU A 200 17.35 -8.89 17.70
CA GLU A 200 18.66 -8.88 17.07
C GLU A 200 18.81 -7.72 16.06
N GLY A 201 17.76 -6.90 15.89
CA GLY A 201 17.73 -5.80 14.94
C GLY A 201 17.53 -6.27 13.49
N VAL A 202 17.00 -7.47 13.27
CA VAL A 202 16.69 -8.00 11.94
C VAL A 202 15.22 -7.74 11.63
N ALA A 203 14.94 -7.18 10.44
CA ALA A 203 13.58 -6.98 9.99
C ALA A 203 12.88 -8.32 9.75
N ARG A 204 11.70 -8.48 10.34
CA ARG A 204 10.83 -9.66 10.22
C ARG A 204 9.48 -9.26 9.68
N THR A 205 8.81 -10.22 9.04
CA THR A 205 7.42 -10.06 8.62
C THR A 205 6.53 -9.68 9.81
N LEU A 206 5.69 -8.67 9.62
CA LEU A 206 4.67 -8.25 10.57
C LEU A 206 3.31 -8.46 9.90
N ILE A 207 2.44 -9.24 10.55
CA ILE A 207 1.05 -9.42 10.13
C ILE A 207 0.18 -9.24 11.36
N GLU A 208 -0.79 -8.34 11.25
CA GLU A 208 -1.82 -8.11 12.25
C GLU A 208 -3.19 -8.40 11.66
N ARG A 209 -4.11 -8.91 12.49
CA ARG A 209 -5.48 -9.21 12.11
C ARG A 209 -6.46 -8.59 13.10
N TRP A 210 -7.45 -7.87 12.57
CA TRP A 210 -8.65 -7.46 13.28
C TRP A 210 -9.67 -8.59 13.24
N ASP A 211 -10.23 -8.95 14.40
CA ASP A 211 -11.22 -10.02 14.54
C ASP A 211 -12.63 -9.54 14.92
N GLY A 212 -12.88 -8.23 14.78
CA GLY A 212 -14.12 -7.58 15.24
C GLY A 212 -14.00 -6.97 16.64
N GLU A 213 -12.98 -7.34 17.43
CA GLU A 213 -12.78 -6.84 18.78
C GLU A 213 -11.41 -6.19 18.99
N ALA A 214 -10.34 -6.81 18.49
CA ALA A 214 -8.98 -6.34 18.68
C ALA A 214 -8.05 -6.70 17.51
N TRP A 215 -7.03 -5.86 17.31
CA TRP A 215 -5.90 -6.22 16.46
C TRP A 215 -4.97 -7.19 17.22
N THR A 216 -4.63 -8.30 16.58
CA THR A 216 -3.73 -9.32 17.13
C THR A 216 -2.61 -9.67 16.16
N LEU A 217 -1.43 -10.01 16.70
CA LEU A 217 -0.32 -10.50 15.88
C LEU A 217 -0.60 -11.91 15.40
N VAL A 218 -0.43 -12.14 14.09
CA VAL A 218 -0.54 -13.47 13.50
C VAL A 218 0.86 -13.94 13.08
N PRO A 219 1.35 -15.07 13.62
CA PRO A 219 2.64 -15.61 13.24
C PRO A 219 2.74 -15.87 11.74
N SER A 220 3.88 -15.48 11.15
CA SER A 220 4.16 -15.65 9.73
C SER A 220 5.61 -16.12 9.50
N PRO A 221 5.85 -16.91 8.43
CA PRO A 221 7.17 -17.45 8.15
C PRO A 221 8.16 -16.34 7.70
N ASN A 222 9.41 -16.46 8.14
CA ASN A 222 10.53 -15.65 7.65
C ASN A 222 11.50 -16.54 6.86
N GLU A 223 11.98 -16.08 5.70
CA GLU A 223 12.94 -16.83 4.88
C GLU A 223 14.38 -16.40 5.21
N GLY A 224 15.17 -17.33 5.74
CA GLY A 224 16.57 -17.09 6.08
C GLY A 224 16.78 -16.26 7.35
N THR A 225 17.97 -15.65 7.46
CA THR A 225 18.44 -14.94 8.66
C THR A 225 18.57 -13.43 8.48
N LEU A 226 18.28 -12.91 7.30
CA LEU A 226 18.34 -11.47 6.97
C LEU A 226 16.93 -10.86 6.93
N GLY A 227 16.82 -9.59 6.51
CA GLY A 227 15.57 -8.85 6.51
C GLY A 227 14.47 -9.51 5.68
N ASN A 228 13.25 -9.50 6.21
CA ASN A 228 12.03 -9.97 5.55
C ASN A 228 10.98 -8.86 5.65
N PHE A 229 10.40 -8.49 4.50
CA PHE A 229 9.53 -7.32 4.36
C PHE A 229 8.27 -7.73 3.61
N LEU A 230 7.09 -7.37 4.12
CA LEU A 230 5.81 -7.47 3.41
C LEU A 230 5.34 -6.06 3.03
N TYR A 231 4.81 -5.91 1.82
CA TYR A 231 4.39 -4.62 1.25
C TYR A 231 2.97 -4.62 0.71
N GLY A 232 2.43 -5.78 0.36
CA GLY A 232 1.06 -5.91 -0.14
C GLY A 232 0.34 -7.06 0.52
N VAL A 233 -0.95 -6.87 0.78
CA VAL A 233 -1.86 -7.94 1.18
C VAL A 233 -3.17 -7.80 0.40
N ALA A 234 -3.74 -8.93 0.01
CA ALA A 234 -5.05 -8.98 -0.61
C ALA A 234 -5.85 -10.09 0.05
N ALA A 235 -7.13 -9.82 0.23
CA ALA A 235 -8.08 -10.75 0.81
C ALA A 235 -9.19 -11.01 -0.21
N HIS A 236 -9.71 -12.24 -0.19
CA HIS A 236 -10.88 -12.63 -0.97
C HIS A 236 -12.03 -12.98 0.00
N ALA A 237 -13.27 -12.74 -0.41
CA ALA A 237 -14.47 -12.92 0.43
C ALA A 237 -14.68 -14.36 0.95
N ASN A 238 -13.96 -15.34 0.41
CA ASN A 238 -13.96 -16.74 0.90
C ASN A 238 -12.97 -16.98 2.05
N GLY A 239 -12.29 -15.94 2.55
CA GLY A 239 -11.31 -16.00 3.62
C GLY A 239 -9.87 -16.33 3.19
N GLN A 240 -9.61 -16.49 1.89
CA GLN A 240 -8.24 -16.62 1.39
C GLN A 240 -7.53 -15.26 1.45
N VAL A 241 -6.30 -15.25 1.95
CA VAL A 241 -5.48 -14.04 2.03
C VAL A 241 -4.08 -14.34 1.51
N TRP A 242 -3.54 -13.42 0.72
CA TRP A 242 -2.18 -13.47 0.23
C TRP A 242 -1.40 -12.23 0.64
N ALA A 243 -0.21 -12.44 1.17
CA ALA A 243 0.73 -11.38 1.50
C ALA A 243 1.99 -11.52 0.63
N VAL A 244 2.50 -10.41 0.13
CA VAL A 244 3.66 -10.39 -0.77
C VAL A 244 4.70 -9.36 -0.34
N GLY A 245 5.95 -9.64 -0.71
CA GLY A 245 7.08 -8.82 -0.33
C GLY A 245 8.40 -9.40 -0.80
N TYR A 246 9.47 -9.22 -0.02
CA TYR A 246 10.77 -9.81 -0.30
C TYR A 246 11.59 -10.15 0.95
N SER A 247 12.55 -11.04 0.76
CA SER A 247 13.57 -11.44 1.72
C SER A 247 14.95 -11.09 1.19
N GLU A 248 15.83 -10.62 2.08
CA GLU A 248 17.21 -10.31 1.78
C GLU A 248 18.10 -11.54 1.81
N ARG A 249 19.20 -11.50 1.05
CA ARG A 249 20.11 -12.63 0.89
C ARG A 249 21.56 -12.15 0.85
N ALA A 250 22.42 -12.83 1.61
CA ALA A 250 23.85 -12.50 1.64
C ALA A 250 24.47 -12.75 0.25
N GLY A 251 25.10 -11.72 -0.33
CA GLY A 251 25.80 -11.82 -1.61
C GLY A 251 24.92 -12.15 -2.81
N ALA A 252 23.60 -11.94 -2.73
CA ALA A 252 22.66 -12.20 -3.82
C ALA A 252 21.54 -11.16 -3.84
N ALA A 253 20.85 -11.06 -4.99
CA ALA A 253 19.66 -10.24 -5.08
C ALA A 253 18.56 -10.71 -4.10
N PRO A 254 17.69 -9.79 -3.62
CA PRO A 254 16.50 -10.14 -2.86
C PRO A 254 15.65 -11.19 -3.57
N ARG A 255 14.81 -11.86 -2.79
CA ARG A 255 13.91 -12.89 -3.28
C ARG A 255 12.49 -12.61 -2.81
N ALA A 256 11.54 -12.69 -3.74
CA ALA A 256 10.14 -12.48 -3.42
C ALA A 256 9.66 -13.46 -2.33
N LEU A 257 8.98 -12.87 -1.34
CA LEU A 257 8.16 -13.58 -0.36
C LEU A 257 6.72 -13.56 -0.86
N MET A 258 6.09 -14.73 -0.85
CA MET A 258 4.66 -14.89 -1.14
C MET A 258 4.14 -15.81 -0.05
N GLN A 259 3.16 -15.35 0.70
CA GLN A 259 2.59 -16.11 1.80
C GLN A 259 1.10 -16.22 1.59
N GLN A 260 0.56 -17.39 1.90
CA GLN A 260 -0.86 -17.67 1.81
C GLN A 260 -1.40 -18.02 3.19
N TRP A 261 -2.55 -17.46 3.53
CA TRP A 261 -3.35 -17.89 4.68
C TRP A 261 -4.30 -19.00 4.25
N ASP A 262 -4.24 -20.15 4.93
CA ASP A 262 -5.08 -21.32 4.65
C ASP A 262 -6.31 -21.43 5.57
N GLY A 263 -6.55 -20.43 6.43
CA GLY A 263 -7.59 -20.46 7.46
C GLY A 263 -7.04 -20.77 8.86
N ALA A 264 -5.81 -21.26 8.98
CA ALA A 264 -5.19 -21.61 10.26
C ALA A 264 -3.76 -21.09 10.41
N ALA A 265 -2.97 -21.06 9.34
CA ALA A 265 -1.58 -20.59 9.38
C ALA A 265 -1.16 -19.93 8.06
N TRP A 266 -0.14 -19.07 8.15
CA TRP A 266 0.55 -18.55 6.97
C TRP A 266 1.61 -19.53 6.48
N THR A 267 1.55 -19.91 5.21
CA THR A 267 2.55 -20.76 4.55
C THR A 267 3.35 -19.95 3.53
N LEU A 268 4.65 -20.26 3.42
CA LEU A 268 5.50 -19.68 2.37
C LEU A 268 5.26 -20.43 1.06
N GLU A 269 4.76 -19.72 0.06
CA GLU A 269 4.48 -20.25 -1.25
C GLU A 269 5.63 -20.06 -2.24
N ARG A 270 5.69 -20.97 -3.21
CA ARG A 270 6.73 -20.97 -4.26
C ARG A 270 6.06 -20.99 -5.62
N PRO A 271 6.60 -20.30 -6.64
CA PRO A 271 6.10 -20.47 -7.99
C PRO A 271 6.26 -21.94 -8.39
N PRO A 272 5.25 -22.57 -9.01
CA PRO A 272 5.31 -23.97 -9.41
C PRO A 272 6.38 -24.21 -10.49
N THR A 273 6.69 -23.18 -11.29
CA THR A 273 7.71 -23.24 -12.34
C THR A 273 8.50 -21.94 -12.43
N GLY A 274 9.80 -22.05 -12.75
CA GLY A 274 10.67 -20.90 -13.04
C GLY A 274 11.34 -20.27 -11.82
N PRO A 275 12.26 -19.32 -12.04
CA PRO A 275 12.92 -18.59 -10.97
C PRO A 275 11.94 -17.62 -10.29
N ARG A 276 12.03 -17.52 -8.96
CA ARG A 276 11.25 -16.54 -8.20
C ARG A 276 11.57 -15.11 -8.62
N PRO A 277 10.61 -14.17 -8.54
CA PRO A 277 10.88 -12.75 -8.65
C PRO A 277 11.83 -12.27 -7.55
N SER A 278 12.35 -11.06 -7.70
CA SER A 278 13.22 -10.45 -6.70
C SER A 278 12.42 -9.79 -5.58
N ALA A 279 11.37 -9.05 -5.95
CA ALA A 279 10.45 -8.43 -5.00
C ALA A 279 9.05 -8.31 -5.61
N LEU A 280 8.05 -8.38 -4.75
CA LEU A 280 6.65 -8.08 -5.05
C LEU A 280 6.20 -6.97 -4.10
N PHE A 281 5.45 -6.00 -4.61
CA PHE A 281 5.02 -4.82 -3.86
C PHE A 281 3.51 -4.66 -3.77
N GLY A 282 2.78 -5.12 -4.78
CA GLY A 282 1.32 -5.09 -4.80
C GLY A 282 0.77 -6.49 -5.03
N VAL A 283 -0.41 -6.75 -4.47
CA VAL A 283 -1.21 -7.94 -4.74
C VAL A 283 -2.68 -7.55 -4.70
N THR A 284 -3.48 -8.12 -5.58
CA THR A 284 -4.93 -7.94 -5.62
C THR A 284 -5.63 -9.28 -5.84
N ALA A 285 -6.83 -9.40 -5.29
CA ALA A 285 -7.70 -10.54 -5.52
C ALA A 285 -8.53 -10.30 -6.79
N GLY A 286 -8.54 -11.27 -7.71
CA GLY A 286 -9.45 -11.32 -8.84
C GLY A 286 -10.39 -12.52 -8.73
N LEU A 287 -11.35 -12.60 -9.66
CA LEU A 287 -12.36 -13.68 -9.69
C LEU A 287 -11.75 -15.09 -9.74
N ASP A 288 -10.60 -15.25 -10.40
CA ASP A 288 -9.94 -16.54 -10.63
C ASP A 288 -8.60 -16.69 -9.87
N GLY A 289 -8.44 -15.95 -8.77
CA GLY A 289 -7.24 -16.00 -7.91
C GLY A 289 -6.55 -14.65 -7.79
N PHE A 290 -5.29 -14.66 -7.34
CA PHE A 290 -4.58 -13.45 -6.96
C PHE A 290 -3.55 -13.05 -8.01
N TRP A 291 -3.33 -11.74 -8.16
CA TRP A 291 -2.33 -11.17 -9.07
C TRP A 291 -1.39 -10.29 -8.28
N ALA A 292 -0.09 -10.51 -8.42
CA ALA A 292 0.94 -9.74 -7.76
C ALA A 292 1.82 -9.00 -8.77
N VAL A 293 2.27 -7.82 -8.39
CA VAL A 293 3.16 -6.98 -9.20
C VAL A 293 4.45 -6.71 -8.47
N GLY A 294 5.54 -6.61 -9.22
CA GLY A 294 6.86 -6.34 -8.66
C GLY A 294 7.94 -6.33 -9.73
N HIS A 295 9.13 -6.78 -9.38
CA HIS A 295 10.24 -6.85 -10.33
C HIS A 295 11.10 -8.10 -10.18
N LYS A 296 11.84 -8.36 -11.26
CA LYS A 296 12.91 -9.36 -11.30
C LYS A 296 14.21 -8.70 -11.72
N SER A 297 15.26 -8.92 -10.94
CA SER A 297 16.62 -8.48 -11.26
C SER A 297 17.37 -9.58 -12.02
N ASP A 298 18.01 -9.25 -13.14
CA ASP A 298 18.92 -10.16 -13.83
C ASP A 298 20.37 -9.95 -13.37
N ALA A 299 20.96 -10.97 -12.74
CA ALA A 299 22.36 -10.94 -12.31
C ALA A 299 23.36 -10.86 -13.47
N ARG A 300 22.96 -11.15 -14.72
CA ARG A 300 23.84 -11.14 -15.91
C ARG A 300 23.87 -9.82 -16.66
N MET A 301 22.92 -8.91 -16.43
CA MET A 301 22.77 -7.66 -17.19
C MET A 301 23.03 -6.39 -16.37
N GLY A 302 23.47 -6.51 -15.11
CA GLY A 302 23.78 -5.36 -14.24
C GLY A 302 22.51 -4.62 -13.80
N SER A 303 22.08 -4.85 -12.55
CA SER A 303 21.04 -4.11 -11.79
C SER A 303 19.72 -3.70 -12.47
N LEU A 304 19.44 -4.05 -13.72
CA LEU A 304 18.20 -3.70 -14.40
C LEU A 304 17.08 -4.59 -13.84
N ALA A 305 16.16 -3.95 -13.10
CA ALA A 305 14.93 -4.54 -12.64
C ALA A 305 13.89 -4.47 -13.76
N HIS A 306 13.28 -5.60 -14.10
CA HIS A 306 12.19 -5.67 -15.07
C HIS A 306 10.85 -5.77 -14.34
N PRO A 307 9.84 -4.95 -14.70
CA PRO A 307 8.51 -5.08 -14.14
C PRO A 307 7.94 -6.46 -14.43
N LEU A 308 7.18 -6.98 -13.47
CA LEU A 308 6.60 -8.30 -13.52
C LEU A 308 5.16 -8.26 -13.00
N VAL A 309 4.26 -8.91 -13.72
CA VAL A 309 2.96 -9.33 -13.22
C VAL A 309 2.99 -10.85 -13.08
N GLN A 310 2.63 -11.35 -11.90
CA GLN A 310 2.63 -12.77 -11.59
C GLN A 310 1.25 -13.19 -11.07
N ARG A 311 0.66 -14.22 -11.68
CA ARG A 311 -0.51 -14.89 -11.13
C ARG A 311 -0.08 -15.80 -9.97
N LEU A 312 -0.75 -15.66 -8.83
CA LEU A 312 -0.63 -16.56 -7.70
C LEU A 312 -1.76 -17.59 -7.84
N CYS A 313 -1.38 -18.86 -8.06
CA CYS A 313 -2.33 -19.93 -8.32
C CYS A 313 -3.30 -20.09 -7.13
N PRO A 314 -4.61 -20.29 -7.37
CA PRO A 314 -5.41 -20.97 -6.37
C PRO A 314 -4.97 -22.45 -6.29
N PRO A 315 -5.13 -23.12 -5.14
CA PRO A 315 -4.97 -24.57 -5.05
C PRO A 315 -5.92 -25.32 -6.00
#